data_AF-A0A7S1C0H3-F1
#
_entry.id   AF-A0A7S1C0H3-F1
#
_cell.length_a   1.000
_cell.length_b   1.000
_cell.length_c   1.000
_cell.angle_alpha   90.00
_cell.angle_beta   90.00
_cell.angle_gamma   90.00
#
_symmetry.space_group_name_H-M   'P 1'
#
loop_
_entity.id
_entity.type
_entity.pdbx_description
1 polymer ?
#
loop_
_entity_poly.entity_id
_entity_poly.type
_entity_poly.pdbx_seq_one_letter_code
_entity_poly.pdbx_strand_id
1 'polypeptide(L)'
;EADPPPKKSKRAAVWYRSVARTNWAWWAVGGYLASCSLFNLADVVNQAILPASIFEEIDEGVVARLIAPENNDFLASLVGYVAPCLSAPWWEEVLYRGFMLPALAARLPFWAAVVASGLLFSAHHMNAVAFLPLAVLGMAWAVIYAKSRNILVTMVIHAMWNSRVFIGSWLGL
;
A
#
# COMPACT_ATOMS: atom_id res chain seq x y z
N GLU A 1 -45.45 -9.23 -34.57
CA GLU A 1 -44.36 -8.35 -34.12
C GLU A 1 -43.80 -8.95 -32.84
N ALA A 2 -42.52 -9.36 -32.84
CA ALA A 2 -41.92 -10.03 -31.70
C ALA A 2 -41.35 -8.98 -30.75
N ASP A 3 -41.65 -9.10 -29.46
CA ASP A 3 -41.19 -8.19 -28.42
C ASP A 3 -39.65 -8.11 -28.41
N PRO A 4 -39.04 -6.92 -28.31
CA PRO A 4 -37.59 -6.79 -28.32
C PRO A 4 -36.98 -7.52 -27.11
N PRO A 5 -35.80 -8.14 -27.27
CA PRO A 5 -35.18 -8.92 -26.20
C PRO A 5 -34.89 -8.04 -24.99
N PRO A 6 -35.09 -8.56 -23.75
CA PRO A 6 -34.87 -7.78 -22.55
C PRO A 6 -33.43 -7.30 -22.47
N LYS A 7 -33.25 -5.99 -22.28
CA LYS A 7 -31.93 -5.37 -22.08
C LYS A 7 -31.28 -6.00 -20.86
N LYS A 8 -30.14 -6.70 -21.07
CA LYS A 8 -29.35 -7.28 -19.98
C LYS A 8 -28.99 -6.17 -19.00
N SER A 9 -29.59 -6.20 -17.81
CA SER A 9 -29.23 -5.37 -16.67
C SER A 9 -27.74 -5.55 -16.41
N LYS A 10 -26.92 -4.51 -16.69
CA LYS A 10 -25.53 -4.48 -16.26
C LYS A 10 -25.58 -4.46 -14.74
N ARG A 11 -25.33 -5.61 -14.09
CA ARG A 11 -25.13 -5.66 -12.64
C ARG A 11 -24.18 -4.53 -12.26
N ALA A 12 -24.63 -3.66 -11.35
CA ALA A 12 -23.80 -2.59 -10.83
C ALA A 12 -22.46 -3.19 -10.37
N ALA A 13 -21.35 -2.66 -10.88
CA ALA A 13 -20.03 -3.09 -10.45
C ALA A 13 -19.96 -2.85 -8.93
N VAL A 14 -19.83 -3.93 -8.17
CA VAL A 14 -19.73 -3.84 -6.71
C VAL A 14 -18.41 -3.15 -6.38
N TRP A 15 -18.49 -1.89 -5.97
CA TRP A 15 -17.33 -1.02 -5.72
C TRP A 15 -16.54 -1.42 -4.46
N TYR A 16 -17.18 -2.14 -3.54
CA TYR A 16 -16.59 -2.53 -2.26
C TYR A 16 -17.00 -3.96 -1.89
N ARG A 17 -16.00 -4.83 -1.70
CA ARG A 17 -16.21 -6.21 -1.24
C ARG A 17 -15.21 -6.51 -0.13
N SER A 18 -15.72 -6.62 1.10
CA SER A 18 -15.00 -7.15 2.26
C SER A 18 -15.65 -8.48 2.63
N VAL A 19 -14.96 -9.59 2.38
CA VAL A 19 -15.49 -10.94 2.66
C VAL A 19 -14.54 -11.66 3.60
N ALA A 20 -14.89 -11.66 4.88
CA ALA A 20 -14.14 -12.34 5.95
C ALA A 20 -14.26 -13.89 5.89
N ARG A 21 -15.13 -14.44 5.04
CA ARG A 21 -15.45 -15.90 4.95
C ARG A 21 -14.61 -16.70 3.95
N THR A 22 -13.42 -16.23 3.57
CA THR A 22 -12.51 -16.95 2.63
C THR A 22 -11.13 -17.17 3.25
N ASN A 23 -10.23 -17.86 2.56
CA ASN A 23 -8.81 -18.03 2.91
C ASN A 23 -8.00 -16.71 2.83
N TRP A 24 -8.58 -15.59 3.25
CA TRP A 24 -8.02 -14.24 3.13
C TRP A 24 -6.76 -14.07 3.99
N ALA A 25 -6.64 -14.78 5.11
CA ALA A 25 -5.44 -14.76 5.95
C ALA A 25 -4.20 -15.26 5.20
N TRP A 26 -4.35 -16.31 4.37
CA TRP A 26 -3.25 -16.80 3.53
C TRP A 26 -2.82 -15.79 2.47
N TRP A 27 -3.78 -15.04 1.92
CA TRP A 27 -3.46 -13.91 1.05
C TRP A 27 -2.71 -12.80 1.78
N ALA A 28 -3.09 -12.49 3.02
CA ALA A 28 -2.43 -11.47 3.82
C ALA A 28 -0.99 -11.90 4.16
N VAL A 29 -0.80 -13.10 4.72
CA VAL A 29 0.53 -13.61 5.09
C VAL A 29 1.42 -13.79 3.87
N GLY A 30 0.94 -14.48 2.83
CA GLY A 30 1.71 -14.69 1.61
C GLY A 30 2.01 -13.39 0.86
N GLY A 31 1.03 -12.49 0.80
CA GLY A 31 1.19 -11.16 0.21
C GLY A 31 2.20 -10.30 0.96
N TYR A 32 2.22 -10.36 2.30
CA TYR A 32 3.22 -9.67 3.11
C TYR A 32 4.64 -10.22 2.87
N LEU A 33 4.83 -11.54 2.87
CA LEU A 33 6.14 -12.15 2.60
C LEU A 33 6.65 -11.82 1.19
N ALA A 34 5.76 -11.83 0.19
CA ALA A 34 6.08 -11.39 -1.16
C ALA A 34 6.46 -9.90 -1.18
N SER A 35 5.75 -9.06 -0.42
CA SER A 35 6.04 -7.63 -0.30
C SER A 35 7.44 -7.37 0.26
N CYS A 36 7.85 -8.08 1.32
CA CYS A 36 9.21 -8.00 1.86
C CYS A 36 10.28 -8.33 0.80
N SER A 37 10.07 -9.40 0.04
CA SER A 37 11.03 -9.83 -0.98
C SER A 37 11.13 -8.81 -2.12
N LEU A 38 9.98 -8.32 -2.61
CA LEU A 38 9.91 -7.32 -3.67
C LEU A 38 10.51 -5.98 -3.25
N PHE A 39 10.24 -5.54 -2.03
CA PHE A 39 10.82 -4.32 -1.49
C PHE A 39 12.34 -4.41 -1.41
N ASN A 40 12.88 -5.48 -0.82
CA ASN A 40 14.33 -5.63 -0.68
C ASN A 40 15.03 -5.64 -2.04
N LEU A 41 14.45 -6.30 -3.05
CA LEU A 41 14.99 -6.28 -4.41
C LEU A 41 14.94 -4.87 -5.02
N ALA A 42 13.79 -4.18 -4.87
CA ALA A 42 13.63 -2.82 -5.37
C ALA A 42 14.59 -1.85 -4.68
N ASP A 43 14.83 -2.03 -3.38
CA ASP A 43 15.73 -1.20 -2.58
C ASP A 43 17.20 -1.40 -2.96
N VAL A 44 17.63 -2.63 -3.24
CA VAL A 44 18.98 -2.89 -3.80
C VAL A 44 19.16 -2.16 -5.13
N VAL A 45 18.15 -2.19 -6.01
CA VAL A 45 18.20 -1.46 -7.28
C VAL A 45 18.21 0.05 -7.04
N ASN A 46 17.43 0.53 -6.07
CA ASN A 46 17.34 1.93 -5.71
C ASN A 46 18.69 2.48 -5.21
N GLN A 47 19.36 1.75 -4.32
CA GLN A 47 20.70 2.08 -3.83
C GLN A 47 21.77 2.05 -4.92
N ALA A 48 21.61 1.21 -5.96
CA ALA A 48 22.53 1.17 -7.09
C ALA A 48 22.36 2.33 -8.08
N ILE A 49 21.17 2.96 -8.11
CA ILE A 49 20.84 4.03 -9.06
C ILE A 49 21.01 5.42 -8.43
N LEU A 50 20.60 5.60 -7.18
CA LEU A 50 20.61 6.91 -6.53
C LEU A 50 22.02 7.27 -6.04
N PRO A 51 22.48 8.52 -6.27
CA PRO A 51 23.76 8.98 -5.72
C PRO A 51 23.68 9.09 -4.19
N ALA A 52 24.82 8.84 -3.53
CA ALA A 52 24.94 8.84 -2.07
C ALA A 52 24.45 10.15 -1.42
N SER A 53 24.63 11.30 -2.08
CA SER A 53 24.21 12.61 -1.58
C SER A 53 22.70 12.71 -1.29
N ILE A 54 21.86 12.00 -2.05
CA ILE A 54 20.40 12.01 -1.83
C ILE A 54 20.05 11.28 -0.51
N PHE A 55 20.86 10.31 -0.10
CA PHE A 55 20.67 9.60 1.17
C PHE A 55 21.19 10.41 2.36
N GLU A 56 22.08 11.38 2.14
CA GLU A 56 22.56 12.29 3.18
C GLU A 56 21.57 13.44 3.44
N GLU A 57 20.76 13.82 2.45
CA GLU A 57 19.72 14.86 2.56
C GLU A 57 18.39 14.36 3.16
N ILE A 58 18.37 13.21 3.83
CA ILE A 58 17.14 12.66 4.41
C ILE A 58 16.71 13.50 5.62
N ASP A 59 15.68 14.32 5.44
CA ASP A 59 14.99 15.01 6.54
C ASP A 59 14.16 14.00 7.37
N GLU A 60 14.08 14.23 8.68
CA GLU A 60 13.31 13.40 9.59
C GLU A 60 11.81 13.57 9.31
N GLY A 61 11.25 12.61 8.57
CA GLY A 61 9.83 12.58 8.25
C GLY A 61 8.93 12.51 9.49
N VAL A 62 7.66 12.89 9.32
CA VAL A 62 6.66 12.89 10.41
C VAL A 62 6.59 11.56 11.15
N VAL A 63 6.69 10.44 10.44
CA VAL A 63 6.67 9.10 11.05
C VAL A 63 7.89 8.87 11.97
N ALA A 64 9.08 9.36 11.60
CA ALA A 64 10.28 9.23 12.44
C ALA A 64 10.09 9.97 13.78
N ARG A 65 9.47 11.16 13.75
CA ARG A 65 9.13 11.92 14.97
C ARG A 65 8.06 11.25 15.83
N LEU A 66 7.17 10.46 15.24
CA LEU A 66 6.20 9.66 15.99
C LEU A 66 6.85 8.42 16.63
N ILE A 67 7.86 7.83 15.97
CA ILE A 67 8.62 6.71 16.51
C ILE A 67 9.46 7.16 17.71
N ALA A 68 10.20 8.25 17.57
CA ALA A 68 11.07 8.82 18.59
C ALA A 68 10.59 10.24 18.99
N PRO A 69 9.51 10.35 19.78
CA PRO A 69 9.01 11.63 20.23
C PRO A 69 9.99 12.31 21.20
N GLU A 70 9.83 13.62 21.38
CA GLU A 70 10.66 14.42 22.29
C GLU A 70 10.70 13.79 23.70
N ASN A 71 11.88 13.76 24.31
CA ASN A 71 12.17 13.10 25.60
C ASN A 71 12.04 11.56 25.63
N ASN A 72 11.91 10.89 24.47
CA ASN A 72 11.74 9.43 24.38
C ASN A 72 10.52 8.91 25.15
N ASP A 73 9.42 9.67 25.14
CA ASP A 73 8.16 9.25 25.78
C ASP A 73 7.55 8.03 25.04
N PHE A 74 7.64 6.87 25.68
CA PHE A 74 7.11 5.62 25.15
C PHE A 74 5.59 5.63 24.96
N LEU A 75 4.84 6.29 25.86
CA LEU A 75 3.38 6.36 25.74
C LEU A 75 2.99 7.24 24.57
N ALA A 76 3.68 8.37 24.37
CA ALA A 76 3.48 9.21 23.20
C ALA A 76 3.80 8.46 21.90
N SER A 77 4.87 7.67 21.87
CA SER A 77 5.23 6.83 20.71
C SER A 77 4.17 5.75 20.43
N LEU A 78 3.63 5.11 21.47
CA LEU A 78 2.56 4.11 21.35
C LEU A 78 1.25 4.71 20.82
N VAL A 79 0.90 5.93 21.23
CA VAL A 79 -0.22 6.67 20.63
C VAL A 79 0.12 7.04 19.18
N GLY A 80 1.34 7.50 18.93
CA GLY A 80 1.88 7.84 17.61
C GLY A 80 1.80 6.69 16.61
N TYR A 81 1.98 5.45 17.05
CA TYR A 81 1.86 4.23 16.23
C TYR A 81 0.51 4.10 15.51
N VAL A 82 -0.59 4.55 16.12
CA VAL A 82 -1.95 4.39 15.57
C VAL A 82 -2.09 5.07 14.20
N ALA A 83 -1.49 6.26 14.03
CA ALA A 83 -1.62 7.03 12.81
C ALA A 83 -1.00 6.32 11.59
N PRO A 84 0.31 6.01 11.54
CA PRO A 84 0.93 5.37 10.40
C PRO A 84 0.62 3.87 10.30
N CYS A 85 0.38 3.15 11.40
CA CYS A 85 0.26 1.69 11.35
C CYS A 85 -1.18 1.19 11.20
N LEU A 86 -2.19 2.01 11.52
CA LEU A 86 -3.60 1.62 11.46
C LEU A 86 -4.44 2.58 10.61
N SER A 87 -4.41 3.88 10.93
CA SER A 87 -5.26 4.88 10.26
C SER A 87 -4.86 5.08 8.79
N ALA A 88 -3.56 5.29 8.54
CA ALA A 88 -3.02 5.48 7.19
C ALA A 88 -3.29 4.26 6.27
N PRO A 89 -2.99 3.01 6.65
CA PRO A 89 -3.34 1.84 5.84
C PRO A 89 -4.81 1.75 5.48
N TRP A 90 -5.71 2.07 6.41
CA TRP A 90 -7.14 2.09 6.10
C TRP A 90 -7.48 3.14 5.04
N TRP A 91 -7.04 4.38 5.23
CA TRP A 91 -7.34 5.48 4.31
C TRP A 91 -6.70 5.24 2.94
N GLU A 92 -5.42 4.89 2.92
CA GLU A 92 -4.64 4.74 1.69
C GLU A 92 -5.13 3.58 0.85
N GLU A 93 -5.47 2.44 1.46
CA GLU A 93 -6.02 1.34 0.68
C GLU A 93 -7.40 1.69 0.09
N VAL A 94 -8.26 2.40 0.83
CA VAL A 94 -9.53 2.89 0.29
C VAL A 94 -9.29 3.83 -0.90
N LEU A 95 -8.39 4.80 -0.79
CA LEU A 95 -8.07 5.70 -1.89
C LEU A 95 -7.50 4.92 -3.08
N TYR A 96 -6.42 4.18 -2.88
CA TYR A 96 -5.64 3.64 -4.00
C TYR A 96 -6.26 2.38 -4.59
N ARG A 97 -6.78 1.47 -3.77
CA ARG A 97 -7.30 0.18 -4.23
C ARG A 97 -8.82 0.23 -4.40
N GLY A 98 -9.52 0.91 -3.49
CA GLY A 98 -10.97 1.09 -3.56
C GLY A 98 -11.43 2.06 -4.66
N PHE A 99 -10.67 3.13 -4.92
CA PHE A 99 -11.08 4.19 -5.84
C PHE A 99 -10.14 4.36 -7.05
N MET A 100 -8.86 4.67 -6.83
CA MET A 100 -7.91 5.08 -7.87
C MET A 100 -7.69 3.97 -8.91
N LEU A 101 -7.34 2.75 -8.46
CA LEU A 101 -7.10 1.62 -9.36
C LEU A 101 -8.32 1.28 -10.22
N PRO A 102 -9.56 1.15 -9.67
CA PRO A 102 -10.76 1.00 -10.48
C PRO A 102 -11.01 2.15 -11.46
N ALA A 103 -10.79 3.40 -11.03
CA ALA A 103 -10.98 4.58 -11.88
C ALA A 103 -10.01 4.59 -13.07
N LEU A 104 -8.73 4.26 -12.83
CA LEU A 104 -7.72 4.10 -13.88
C LEU A 104 -8.04 2.92 -14.79
N ALA A 105 -8.43 1.77 -14.24
CA ALA A 105 -8.77 0.57 -15.01
C ALA A 105 -10.05 0.73 -15.85
N ALA A 106 -10.88 1.74 -15.58
CA ALA A 106 -12.02 2.09 -16.44
C ALA A 106 -11.60 2.76 -17.75
N ARG A 107 -10.36 3.26 -17.85
CA ARG A 107 -9.85 4.02 -19.00
C ARG A 107 -8.54 3.47 -19.59
N LEU A 108 -7.79 2.70 -18.81
CA LEU A 108 -6.49 2.15 -19.17
C LEU A 108 -6.52 0.62 -19.17
N PRO A 109 -5.63 -0.05 -19.93
CA PRO A 109 -5.37 -1.48 -19.75
C PRO A 109 -4.99 -1.77 -18.29
N PHE A 110 -5.40 -2.94 -17.78
CA PHE A 110 -5.23 -3.29 -16.37
C PHE A 110 -3.81 -3.07 -15.85
N TRP A 111 -2.79 -3.53 -16.59
CA TRP A 111 -1.39 -3.37 -16.18
C TRP A 111 -0.92 -1.91 -16.19
N ALA A 112 -1.41 -1.09 -17.13
CA ALA A 112 -1.14 0.35 -17.10
C ALA A 112 -1.79 1.02 -15.89
N ALA A 113 -3.00 0.61 -15.49
CA ALA A 113 -3.65 1.09 -14.27
C ALA A 113 -2.90 0.67 -13.00
N VAL A 114 -2.35 -0.55 -12.94
CA VAL A 114 -1.50 -1.03 -11.84
C VAL A 114 -0.25 -0.18 -11.71
N VAL A 115 0.49 0.04 -12.81
CA VAL A 115 1.70 0.85 -12.81
C VAL A 115 1.39 2.28 -12.39
N ALA A 116 0.39 2.92 -13.00
CA ALA A 116 0.00 4.29 -12.68
C ALA A 116 -0.43 4.43 -11.21
N SER A 117 -1.23 3.51 -10.68
CA SER A 117 -1.65 3.52 -9.28
C SER A 117 -0.46 3.36 -8.32
N GLY A 118 0.52 2.51 -8.65
CA GLY A 118 1.71 2.31 -7.82
C GLY A 118 2.64 3.53 -7.81
N LEU A 119 2.84 4.16 -8.96
CA LEU A 119 3.62 5.40 -9.06
C LEU A 119 2.96 6.55 -8.30
N LEU A 120 1.64 6.71 -8.41
CA LEU A 120 0.89 7.73 -7.67
C LEU A 120 0.94 7.48 -6.15
N PHE A 121 0.79 6.22 -5.72
CA PHE A 121 0.96 5.83 -4.32
C PHE A 121 2.33 6.25 -3.79
N SER A 122 3.39 5.95 -4.53
CA SER A 122 4.74 6.34 -4.13
C SER A 122 4.96 7.85 -4.12
N ALA A 123 4.48 8.57 -5.14
CA ALA A 123 4.63 10.02 -5.23
C ALA A 123 3.97 10.74 -4.04
N HIS A 124 2.85 10.21 -3.55
CA HIS A 124 2.12 10.73 -2.40
C HIS A 124 2.94 10.74 -1.10
N HIS A 125 3.94 9.87 -0.99
CA HIS A 125 4.82 9.80 0.18
C HIS A 125 5.89 10.91 0.17
N MET A 126 6.07 11.62 -0.95
CA MET A 126 7.00 12.74 -1.08
C MET A 126 8.44 12.41 -0.65
N ASN A 127 8.83 11.15 -0.79
CA ASN A 127 10.15 10.66 -0.41
C ASN A 127 10.87 10.12 -1.66
N ALA A 128 11.86 10.87 -2.13
CA ALA A 128 12.63 10.51 -3.32
C ALA A 128 13.45 9.22 -3.12
N VAL A 129 14.02 9.03 -1.92
CA VAL A 129 14.79 7.82 -1.56
C VAL A 129 13.87 6.61 -1.60
N ALA A 130 12.68 6.68 -1.02
CA ALA A 130 11.77 5.55 -0.95
C ALA A 130 10.93 5.36 -2.23
N PHE A 131 11.12 6.19 -3.28
CA PHE A 131 10.20 6.23 -4.41
C PHE A 131 10.11 4.89 -5.16
N LEU A 132 11.23 4.34 -5.62
CA LEU A 132 11.22 3.08 -6.35
C LEU A 132 10.65 1.92 -5.50
N PRO A 133 11.12 1.67 -4.26
CA PRO A 133 10.59 0.56 -3.47
C PRO A 133 9.11 0.74 -3.08
N LEU A 134 8.64 1.96 -2.78
CA LEU A 134 7.22 2.21 -2.51
C LEU A 134 6.35 2.06 -3.77
N ALA A 135 6.84 2.43 -4.95
CA ALA A 135 6.13 2.20 -6.20
C ALA A 135 5.94 0.69 -6.47
N VAL A 136 6.97 -0.11 -6.22
CA VAL A 136 6.92 -1.58 -6.34
C VAL A 136 5.92 -2.20 -5.37
N LEU A 137 5.93 -1.78 -4.09
CA LEU A 137 4.90 -2.20 -3.13
C LEU A 137 3.49 -1.77 -3.57
N GLY A 138 3.37 -0.52 -4.04
CA GLY A 138 2.15 0.05 -4.59
C GLY A 138 1.52 -0.85 -5.67
N MET A 139 2.35 -1.23 -6.65
CA MET A 139 1.99 -2.14 -7.74
C MET A 139 1.67 -3.56 -7.25
N ALA A 140 2.47 -4.11 -6.33
CA ALA A 140 2.25 -5.44 -5.78
C ALA A 140 0.89 -5.54 -5.06
N TRP A 141 0.57 -4.56 -4.22
CA TRP A 141 -0.71 -4.53 -3.51
C TRP A 141 -1.90 -4.28 -4.45
N ALA A 142 -1.73 -3.51 -5.52
CA ALA A 142 -2.76 -3.39 -6.56
C ALA A 142 -3.08 -4.75 -7.21
N VAL A 143 -2.06 -5.57 -7.52
CA VAL A 143 -2.23 -6.93 -8.04
C VAL A 143 -2.88 -7.85 -7.01
N ILE A 144 -2.41 -7.82 -5.75
CA ILE A 144 -2.97 -8.62 -4.66
C ILE A 144 -4.44 -8.29 -4.46
N TYR A 145 -4.81 -7.01 -4.42
CA TYR A 145 -6.20 -6.57 -4.33
C TYR A 145 -7.04 -7.07 -5.51
N ALA A 146 -6.55 -6.92 -6.74
CA ALA A 146 -7.28 -7.35 -7.94
C ALA A 146 -7.53 -8.87 -7.97
N LYS A 147 -6.59 -9.66 -7.44
CA LYS A 147 -6.68 -11.13 -7.37
C LYS A 147 -7.52 -11.61 -6.18
N SER A 148 -7.29 -11.05 -4.99
CA SER A 148 -8.01 -11.43 -3.77
C SER A 148 -9.46 -10.92 -3.77
N ARG A 149 -9.73 -9.81 -4.48
CA ARG A 149 -10.99 -9.08 -4.48
C ARG A 149 -11.48 -8.75 -3.06
N ASN A 150 -10.52 -8.44 -2.18
CA ASN A 150 -10.76 -8.14 -0.78
C ASN A 150 -9.79 -7.05 -0.32
N ILE A 151 -10.31 -5.85 -0.07
CA ILE A 151 -9.49 -4.71 0.37
C ILE A 151 -8.91 -4.91 1.77
N LEU A 152 -9.56 -5.73 2.61
CA LEU A 152 -9.06 -6.06 3.94
C LEU A 152 -7.70 -6.78 3.87
N VAL A 153 -7.47 -7.58 2.82
CA VAL A 153 -6.18 -8.26 2.61
C VAL A 153 -5.06 -7.24 2.47
N THR A 154 -5.22 -6.22 1.63
CA THR A 154 -4.16 -5.22 1.43
C THR A 154 -4.07 -4.24 2.59
N MET A 155 -5.17 -3.91 3.26
CA MET A 155 -5.15 -3.14 4.52
C MET A 155 -4.32 -3.83 5.60
N VAL A 156 -4.49 -5.15 5.78
CA VAL A 156 -3.71 -5.92 6.75
C VAL A 156 -2.24 -6.02 6.34
N ILE A 157 -1.95 -6.29 5.06
CA ILE A 157 -0.56 -6.32 4.57
C ILE A 157 0.13 -4.97 4.80
N HIS A 158 -0.55 -3.87 4.48
CA HIS A 158 -0.03 -2.52 4.64
C HIS A 158 0.16 -2.16 6.12
N ALA A 159 -0.82 -2.48 6.98
CA ALA A 159 -0.66 -2.32 8.42
C ALA A 159 0.56 -3.11 8.94
N MET A 160 0.69 -4.39 8.56
CA MET A 160 1.85 -5.20 8.92
C MET A 160 3.18 -4.60 8.42
N TRP A 161 3.19 -4.03 7.22
CA TRP A 161 4.34 -3.35 6.65
C TRP A 161 4.77 -2.15 7.51
N ASN A 162 3.81 -1.27 7.83
CA ASN A 162 4.10 -0.07 8.62
C ASN A 162 4.48 -0.44 10.06
N SER A 163 3.81 -1.44 10.64
CA SER A 163 4.17 -2.01 11.94
C SER A 163 5.60 -2.56 11.96
N ARG A 164 6.04 -3.26 10.90
CA ARG A 164 7.40 -3.78 10.79
C ARG A 164 8.43 -2.64 10.85
N VAL A 165 8.20 -1.56 10.12
CA VAL A 165 9.09 -0.40 10.08
C VAL A 165 9.13 0.31 11.44
N PHE A 166 7.95 0.54 12.03
CA PHE A 166 7.82 1.25 13.31
C PHE A 166 8.44 0.45 14.47
N ILE A 167 8.10 -0.83 14.60
CA ILE A 167 8.62 -1.72 15.65
C ILE A 167 10.10 -2.04 15.41
N GLY A 168 10.51 -2.22 14.14
CA GLY A 168 11.93 -2.39 13.80
C GLY A 168 12.77 -1.23 14.32
N SER A 169 12.27 -0.01 14.16
CA SER A 169 12.94 1.20 14.67
C SER A 169 13.05 1.21 16.21
N TRP A 170 12.01 0.76 16.95
CA TRP A 170 12.11 0.58 18.41
C TRP A 170 13.15 -0.45 18.84
N LEU A 171 13.35 -1.49 18.02
CA LEU A 171 14.29 -2.56 18.29
C LEU A 171 15.70 -2.29 17.74
N GLY A 172 15.91 -1.18 17.02
CA GLY A 172 17.17 -0.85 16.35
C GLY A 172 17.50 -1.80 15.19
N LEU A 173 16.48 -2.27 14.46
CA LEU A 173 16.57 -3.22 13.35
C LEU A 173 16.36 -2.57 11.98
#